data_AF-A0A9D5T0Q0-F1
#
_entry.id   AF-A0A9D5T0Q0-F1
#
_cell.length_a   1.000
_cell.length_b   1.000
_cell.length_c   1.000
_cell.angle_alpha   90.00
_cell.angle_beta   90.00
_cell.angle_gamma   90.00
#
_symmetry.space_group_name_H-M   'P 1'
#
loop_
_entity.id
_entity.type
_entity.pdbx_description
1 polymer ?
#
loop_
_entity_poly.entity_id
_entity_poly.type
_entity_poly.pdbx_seq_one_letter_code
_entity_poly.pdbx_strand_id
1 'polypeptide(L)'
;MLSENIKNLRKQKGYSQETLAQELSVVRQTVSKWEKGYSVPDALMVEKLAELFEVSVGDLLGNEQKNIEYKSELEQLTAQLAILNDQYAREMARKQKMRKIAKRLLIPTAAIFILSIVTIYCALFVSCPMGQGLLSGDTSSAVTREVESNLFTREEIASATEVAMNYFSSEFEGCTLIEIYYAGDEISAFETQSHECETLVLVSTFDVDSSGGDGSFNSDSTYANWKWFMTRDPSGSWTVYDYGYC
;
A
#
# COMPACT_ATOMS: atom_id res chain seq x y z
N MET A 1 36.93 -44.87 -32.58
CA MET A 1 37.57 -43.57 -32.29
C MET A 1 39.08 -43.74 -32.07
N LEU A 2 39.62 -44.04 -30.88
CA LEU A 2 41.09 -44.15 -30.70
C LEU A 2 41.75 -45.27 -31.54
N SER A 3 41.17 -46.47 -31.52
CA SER A 3 41.68 -47.63 -32.29
C SER A 3 41.74 -47.37 -33.80
N GLU A 4 40.71 -46.67 -34.33
CA GLU A 4 40.63 -46.25 -35.73
C GLU A 4 41.61 -45.12 -36.04
N ASN A 5 41.76 -44.14 -35.15
CA ASN A 5 42.70 -43.04 -35.30
C ASN A 5 44.15 -43.54 -35.36
N ILE A 6 44.54 -44.44 -34.45
CA ILE A 6 45.88 -45.07 -34.46
C ILE A 6 46.12 -45.75 -35.82
N LYS A 7 45.15 -46.50 -36.31
CA LYS A 7 45.24 -47.21 -37.60
C LYS A 7 45.34 -46.25 -38.79
N ASN A 8 44.57 -45.17 -38.77
CA ASN A 8 44.53 -44.17 -39.84
C ASN A 8 45.82 -43.34 -39.87
N LEU A 9 46.27 -42.83 -38.73
CA LEU A 9 47.51 -42.06 -38.60
C LEU A 9 48.74 -42.90 -38.95
N ARG A 10 48.78 -44.17 -38.51
CA ARG A 10 49.85 -45.10 -38.91
C ARG A 10 49.93 -45.25 -40.43
N LYS A 11 48.78 -45.43 -41.10
CA LYS A 11 48.72 -45.57 -42.56
C LYS A 11 49.11 -44.27 -43.27
N GLN A 12 48.73 -43.11 -42.74
CA GLN A 12 49.12 -41.80 -43.28
C GLN A 12 50.63 -41.57 -43.21
N LYS A 13 51.29 -42.00 -42.13
CA LYS A 13 52.75 -42.00 -42.00
C LYS A 13 53.44 -43.14 -42.80
N GLY A 14 52.67 -43.99 -43.49
CA GLY A 14 53.20 -45.08 -44.31
C GLY A 14 53.76 -46.27 -43.52
N TYR A 15 53.52 -46.35 -42.21
CA TYR A 15 54.08 -47.41 -41.37
C TYR A 15 53.30 -48.72 -41.49
N SER A 16 54.01 -49.85 -41.46
CA SER A 16 53.40 -51.15 -41.19
C SER A 16 53.13 -51.31 -39.69
N GLN A 17 52.28 -52.27 -39.28
CA GLN A 17 52.10 -52.58 -37.85
C GLN A 17 53.41 -53.02 -37.17
N GLU A 18 54.30 -53.66 -37.92
CA GLU A 18 55.62 -54.08 -37.44
C GLU A 18 56.53 -52.86 -37.22
N THR A 19 56.57 -51.96 -38.20
CA THR A 19 57.36 -50.72 -38.13
C THR A 19 56.92 -49.85 -36.95
N LEU A 20 55.61 -49.64 -36.77
CA LEU A 20 55.09 -48.88 -35.63
C LEU A 20 55.43 -49.54 -34.29
N ALA A 21 55.43 -50.87 -34.23
CA ALA A 21 55.78 -51.60 -33.02
C ALA A 21 57.28 -51.44 -32.68
N GLN A 22 58.16 -51.44 -33.68
CA GLN A 22 59.59 -51.19 -33.52
C GLN A 22 59.86 -49.77 -33.00
N GLU A 23 59.28 -48.74 -33.62
CA GLU A 23 59.44 -47.34 -33.19
C GLU A 23 59.00 -47.13 -31.73
N LEU A 24 57.93 -47.79 -31.30
CA LEU A 24 57.40 -47.66 -29.94
C LEU A 24 58.02 -48.66 -28.94
N SER A 25 58.94 -49.52 -29.38
CA SER A 25 59.53 -50.60 -28.57
C SER A 25 58.50 -51.54 -27.94
N VAL A 26 57.45 -51.89 -28.70
CA VAL A 26 56.41 -52.85 -28.33
C VAL A 26 56.35 -54.00 -29.33
N VAL A 27 55.65 -55.09 -28.99
CA VAL A 27 55.43 -56.18 -29.95
C VAL A 27 54.29 -55.86 -30.92
N ARG A 28 54.38 -56.32 -32.18
CA ARG A 28 53.34 -56.12 -33.21
C ARG A 28 51.93 -56.50 -32.74
N GLN A 29 51.81 -57.54 -31.93
CA GLN A 29 50.52 -57.99 -31.37
C GLN A 29 49.85 -56.90 -30.52
N THR A 30 50.63 -56.10 -29.80
CA THR A 30 50.15 -54.97 -28.98
C THR A 30 49.51 -53.90 -29.88
N VAL A 31 50.22 -53.48 -30.93
CA VAL A 31 49.68 -52.54 -31.94
C VAL A 31 48.42 -53.10 -32.60
N SER A 32 48.41 -54.40 -32.94
CA SER A 32 47.22 -55.04 -33.53
C SER A 32 46.02 -55.04 -32.59
N LYS A 33 46.24 -55.27 -31.29
CA LYS A 33 45.17 -55.20 -30.27
C LYS A 33 44.66 -53.77 -30.10
N TRP A 34 45.54 -52.76 -30.12
CA TRP A 34 45.14 -51.34 -30.08
C TRP A 34 44.28 -50.96 -31.29
N GLU A 35 44.71 -51.30 -32.51
CA GLU A 35 43.96 -50.99 -33.73
C GLU A 35 42.62 -51.73 -33.86
N LYS A 36 42.50 -52.88 -33.21
CA LYS A 36 41.23 -53.65 -33.14
C LYS A 36 40.36 -53.27 -31.94
N GLY A 37 40.87 -52.44 -31.02
CA GLY A 37 40.17 -52.05 -29.80
C GLY A 37 40.10 -53.14 -28.72
N TYR A 38 40.92 -54.20 -28.82
CA TYR A 38 41.00 -55.25 -27.79
C TYR A 38 41.83 -54.84 -26.57
N SER A 39 42.70 -53.85 -26.72
CA SER A 39 43.42 -53.21 -25.63
C SER A 39 43.58 -51.72 -25.93
N VAL A 40 43.94 -50.93 -24.91
CA VAL A 40 44.19 -49.50 -25.04
C VAL A 40 45.66 -49.23 -24.68
N PRO A 41 46.36 -48.32 -25.38
CA PRO A 41 47.70 -47.89 -24.96
C PRO A 41 47.63 -47.19 -23.60
N ASP A 42 48.68 -47.34 -22.79
CA ASP A 42 48.82 -46.58 -21.55
C ASP A 42 49.14 -45.09 -21.84
N ALA A 43 49.13 -44.25 -20.81
CA ALA A 43 49.32 -42.80 -20.97
C ALA A 43 50.66 -42.45 -21.66
N LEU A 44 51.74 -43.15 -21.31
CA LEU A 44 53.06 -42.95 -21.93
C LEU A 44 53.06 -43.33 -23.40
N MET A 45 52.39 -44.43 -23.76
CA MET A 45 52.25 -44.87 -25.15
C MET A 45 51.35 -43.92 -25.95
N VAL A 46 50.32 -43.34 -25.33
CA VAL A 46 49.48 -42.30 -25.96
C VAL A 46 50.30 -41.05 -26.28
N GLU A 47 51.15 -40.59 -25.36
CA GLU A 47 52.06 -39.45 -25.62
C GLU A 47 53.05 -39.75 -26.75
N LYS A 48 53.70 -40.92 -26.72
CA LYS A 48 54.63 -41.35 -27.78
C LYS A 48 53.95 -41.51 -29.14
N LEU A 49 52.74 -42.04 -29.17
CA LEU A 49 51.94 -42.14 -30.39
C LEU A 49 51.61 -40.76 -30.95
N ALA A 50 51.23 -39.81 -30.09
CA ALA A 50 50.93 -38.44 -30.50
C ALA A 50 52.18 -37.74 -31.07
N GLU A 51 53.32 -37.88 -30.41
CA GLU A 51 54.62 -37.36 -30.88
C GLU A 51 55.04 -37.99 -32.22
N LEU A 52 55.01 -39.32 -32.33
CA LEU A 52 55.40 -40.05 -33.55
C LEU A 52 54.49 -39.72 -34.75
N PHE A 53 53.19 -39.49 -34.49
CA PHE A 53 52.24 -39.11 -35.51
C PHE A 53 52.19 -37.60 -35.78
N GLU A 54 52.92 -36.79 -34.99
CA GLU A 54 52.95 -35.32 -35.06
C GLU A 54 51.55 -34.69 -34.92
N VAL A 55 50.73 -35.24 -34.00
CA VAL A 55 49.39 -34.73 -33.67
C VAL A 55 49.29 -34.43 -32.18
N SER A 56 48.30 -33.64 -31.75
CA SER A 56 48.07 -33.49 -30.31
C SER A 56 47.48 -34.78 -29.72
N VAL A 57 47.68 -35.00 -28.42
CA VAL A 57 47.01 -36.11 -27.71
C VAL A 57 45.48 -36.00 -27.86
N GLY A 58 44.95 -34.79 -27.92
CA GLY A 58 43.53 -34.54 -28.18
C GLY A 58 43.08 -35.14 -29.52
N ASP A 59 43.85 -34.94 -30.58
CA ASP A 59 43.51 -35.36 -31.95
C ASP A 59 43.62 -36.88 -32.09
N LEU A 60 44.66 -37.46 -31.48
CA LEU A 60 44.83 -38.91 -31.38
C LEU A 60 43.60 -39.57 -30.71
N LEU A 61 43.11 -38.96 -29.63
CA LEU A 61 41.92 -39.42 -28.90
C LEU A 61 40.59 -39.05 -29.57
N GLY A 62 40.60 -38.20 -30.61
CA GLY A 62 39.42 -37.75 -31.34
C GLY A 62 38.64 -36.61 -30.66
N ASN A 63 39.30 -35.81 -29.82
CA ASN A 63 38.72 -34.66 -29.12
C ASN A 63 38.51 -33.44 -30.02
N GLU A 64 39.23 -33.32 -31.14
CA GLU A 64 39.13 -32.17 -32.05
C GLU A 64 37.72 -32.04 -32.65
N GLN A 65 37.14 -33.14 -33.14
CA GLN A 65 35.78 -33.13 -33.70
C GLN A 65 34.73 -32.73 -32.65
N LYS A 66 34.90 -33.20 -31.41
CA LYS A 66 34.03 -32.83 -30.29
C LYS A 66 34.20 -31.36 -29.91
N ASN A 67 35.43 -30.85 -29.89
CA ASN A 67 35.68 -29.43 -29.60
C ASN A 67 35.08 -28.50 -30.66
N ILE A 68 35.11 -28.89 -31.95
CA ILE A 68 34.45 -28.14 -33.02
C ILE A 68 32.92 -28.15 -32.83
N GLU A 69 32.34 -29.29 -32.49
CA GLU A 69 30.91 -29.42 -32.21
C GLU A 69 30.49 -28.59 -30.99
N TYR A 70 31.20 -28.70 -29.86
CA TYR A 70 30.97 -27.90 -28.66
C TYR A 70 31.10 -26.40 -28.92
N LYS A 71 32.10 -25.98 -29.70
CA LYS A 71 32.29 -24.57 -30.05
C LYS A 71 31.14 -24.05 -30.90
N SER A 72 30.70 -24.83 -31.89
CA SER A 72 29.53 -24.51 -32.72
C SER A 72 28.26 -24.39 -31.89
N GLU A 73 28.02 -25.34 -30.98
CA GLU A 73 26.86 -25.32 -30.07
C GLU A 73 26.90 -24.12 -29.12
N LEU A 74 28.08 -23.77 -28.59
CA LEU A 74 28.27 -22.60 -27.73
C LEU A 74 28.02 -21.29 -28.49
N GLU A 75 28.50 -21.18 -29.73
CA GLU A 75 28.22 -20.03 -30.61
C GLU A 75 26.72 -19.91 -30.93
N GLN A 76 26.04 -21.04 -31.17
CA GLN A 76 24.59 -21.06 -31.38
C GLN A 76 23.83 -20.63 -30.12
N LEU A 77 24.20 -21.16 -28.96
CA LEU A 77 23.55 -20.84 -27.69
C LEU A 77 23.73 -19.36 -27.32
N THR A 78 24.94 -18.83 -27.52
CA THR A 78 25.22 -17.41 -27.26
C THR A 78 24.46 -16.49 -28.21
N ALA A 79 24.34 -16.86 -29.49
CA ALA A 79 23.49 -16.14 -30.44
C ALA A 79 21.99 -16.19 -30.06
N GLN A 80 21.50 -17.34 -29.62
CA GLN A 80 20.12 -17.49 -29.13
C GLN A 80 19.85 -16.63 -27.89
N LEU A 81 20.79 -16.61 -26.93
CA LEU A 81 20.70 -15.75 -25.74
C LEU A 81 20.65 -14.26 -26.11
N ALA A 82 21.45 -13.83 -27.08
CA ALA A 82 21.44 -12.45 -27.56
C ALA A 82 20.10 -12.06 -28.18
N ILE A 83 19.54 -12.93 -29.03
CA ILE A 83 18.22 -12.72 -29.65
C ILE A 83 17.13 -12.65 -28.57
N LEU A 84 17.13 -13.58 -27.63
CA LEU A 84 16.14 -13.64 -26.56
C LEU A 84 16.22 -12.41 -25.65
N ASN A 85 17.43 -11.96 -25.30
CA ASN A 85 17.62 -10.76 -24.51
C ASN A 85 17.12 -9.49 -25.23
N ASP A 86 17.37 -9.38 -26.54
CA ASP A 86 16.81 -8.28 -27.36
C ASP A 86 15.27 -8.32 -27.41
N GLN A 87 14.67 -9.51 -27.52
CA GLN A 87 13.22 -9.68 -27.44
C GLN A 87 12.66 -9.22 -26.09
N TYR A 88 13.25 -9.66 -24.97
CA TYR A 88 12.86 -9.22 -23.64
C TYR A 88 13.02 -7.70 -23.46
N ALA A 89 14.10 -7.11 -23.95
CA ALA A 89 14.31 -5.67 -23.91
C ALA A 89 13.21 -4.91 -24.68
N ARG A 90 12.84 -5.39 -25.87
CA ARG A 90 11.73 -4.82 -26.66
C ARG A 90 10.39 -4.94 -25.95
N GLU A 91 10.09 -6.08 -25.34
CA GLU A 91 8.86 -6.26 -24.57
C GLU A 91 8.80 -5.32 -23.36
N MET A 92 9.89 -5.17 -22.63
CA MET A 92 9.98 -4.24 -21.50
C MET A 92 9.80 -2.79 -21.96
N ALA A 93 10.43 -2.40 -23.07
CA ALA A 93 10.23 -1.08 -23.67
C ALA A 93 8.77 -0.85 -24.10
N ARG A 94 8.10 -1.86 -24.69
CA ARG A 94 6.67 -1.80 -25.04
C ARG A 94 5.81 -1.62 -23.78
N LYS A 95 6.04 -2.42 -22.73
CA LYS A 95 5.32 -2.30 -21.45
C LYS A 95 5.53 -0.94 -20.79
N GLN A 96 6.75 -0.41 -20.81
CA GLN A 96 7.04 0.92 -20.28
C GLN A 96 6.35 2.03 -21.10
N LYS A 97 6.36 1.97 -22.43
CA LYS A 97 5.63 2.90 -23.29
C LYS A 97 4.12 2.84 -23.01
N MET A 98 3.56 1.64 -22.93
CA MET A 98 2.15 1.44 -22.59
C MET A 98 1.81 1.99 -21.21
N ARG A 99 2.65 1.76 -20.19
CA ARG A 99 2.47 2.35 -18.85
C ARG A 99 2.48 3.87 -18.88
N LYS A 100 3.37 4.50 -19.67
CA LYS A 100 3.40 5.96 -19.82
C LYS A 100 2.12 6.48 -20.49
N ILE A 101 1.65 5.83 -21.55
CA ILE A 101 0.39 6.18 -22.24
C ILE A 101 -0.80 6.00 -21.29
N ALA A 102 -0.89 4.87 -20.59
CA ALA A 102 -1.95 4.59 -19.63
C ALA A 102 -1.99 5.65 -18.52
N LYS A 103 -0.85 6.05 -17.96
CA LYS A 103 -0.80 7.14 -16.98
C LYS A 103 -1.25 8.49 -17.56
N ARG A 104 -0.83 8.81 -18.80
CA ARG A 104 -1.26 10.03 -19.49
C ARG A 104 -2.77 10.09 -19.74
N LEU A 105 -3.43 8.94 -19.88
CA LEU A 105 -4.89 8.86 -20.03
C LEU A 105 -5.61 8.81 -18.67
N LEU A 106 -5.14 7.98 -17.74
CA LEU A 106 -5.84 7.67 -16.49
C LEU A 106 -5.79 8.83 -15.49
N ILE A 107 -4.67 9.55 -15.40
CA ILE A 107 -4.52 10.68 -14.47
C ILE A 107 -5.53 11.82 -14.78
N PRO A 108 -5.60 12.36 -16.01
CA PRO A 108 -6.57 13.42 -16.31
C PRO A 108 -8.01 12.93 -16.23
N THR A 109 -8.32 11.70 -16.63
CA THR A 109 -9.69 11.16 -16.48
C THR A 109 -10.10 11.05 -15.01
N ALA A 110 -9.20 10.62 -14.13
CA ALA A 110 -9.46 10.57 -12.70
C ALA A 110 -9.62 11.99 -12.11
N ALA A 111 -8.79 12.94 -12.54
CA ALA A 111 -8.90 14.33 -12.11
C ALA A 111 -10.23 14.96 -12.55
N ILE A 112 -10.67 14.74 -13.80
CA ILE A 112 -11.97 15.21 -14.29
C ILE A 112 -13.12 14.57 -13.50
N PHE A 113 -13.03 13.26 -13.22
CA PHE A 113 -14.04 12.58 -12.42
C PHE A 113 -14.14 13.15 -11.00
N ILE A 114 -13.00 13.37 -10.32
CA ILE A 114 -12.95 14.00 -9.00
C ILE A 114 -13.54 15.41 -9.07
N LEU A 115 -13.16 16.20 -10.08
CA LEU A 115 -13.67 17.56 -10.25
C LEU A 115 -15.17 17.56 -10.49
N SER A 116 -15.69 16.59 -11.25
CA SER A 116 -17.13 16.43 -11.48
C SER A 116 -17.88 16.11 -10.18
N ILE A 117 -17.34 15.25 -9.32
CA ILE A 117 -17.91 14.95 -8.00
C ILE A 117 -17.92 16.21 -7.14
N VAL A 118 -16.81 16.95 -7.09
CA VAL A 118 -16.73 18.21 -6.33
C VAL A 118 -17.75 19.22 -6.84
N THR A 119 -17.91 19.36 -8.16
CA THR A 119 -18.93 20.28 -8.70
C THR A 119 -20.35 19.84 -8.37
N ILE A 120 -20.65 18.54 -8.38
CA ILE A 120 -21.95 18.01 -7.96
C ILE A 120 -22.16 18.28 -6.46
N TYR A 121 -21.15 18.06 -5.63
CA TYR A 121 -21.22 18.32 -4.19
C TYR A 121 -21.41 19.81 -3.89
N CYS A 122 -20.67 20.69 -4.56
CA CYS A 122 -20.86 22.13 -4.48
C CYS A 122 -22.24 22.53 -4.99
N ALA A 123 -22.74 21.93 -6.08
CA ALA A 123 -24.08 22.19 -6.56
C ALA A 123 -25.13 21.73 -5.55
N LEU A 124 -24.99 20.57 -4.89
CA LEU A 124 -25.89 20.16 -3.82
C LEU A 124 -25.84 21.11 -2.61
N PHE A 125 -24.67 21.66 -2.30
CA PHE A 125 -24.49 22.63 -1.22
C PHE A 125 -24.99 24.05 -1.60
N VAL A 126 -24.94 24.42 -2.88
CA VAL A 126 -25.36 25.73 -3.42
C VAL A 126 -26.84 25.72 -3.86
N SER A 127 -27.37 24.54 -4.21
CA SER A 127 -28.81 24.31 -4.46
C SER A 127 -29.57 24.04 -3.17
N CYS A 128 -28.86 23.72 -2.08
CA CYS A 128 -29.38 24.00 -0.76
C CYS A 128 -29.42 25.53 -0.66
N PRO A 129 -30.60 26.17 -0.56
CA PRO A 129 -30.65 27.59 -0.32
C PRO A 129 -29.88 27.85 0.98
N MET A 130 -28.73 28.53 0.89
CA MET A 130 -28.17 29.22 2.06
C MET A 130 -29.31 30.05 2.65
N GLY A 131 -29.61 29.77 3.91
CA GLY A 131 -30.86 30.11 4.57
C GLY A 131 -31.33 31.54 4.33
N GLN A 132 -32.51 31.66 3.72
CA GLN A 132 -33.57 32.40 4.38
C GLN A 132 -34.61 31.39 4.85
N GLY A 133 -34.50 31.04 6.13
CA GLY A 133 -35.43 30.21 6.89
C GLY A 133 -35.25 28.73 6.68
N LEU A 134 -34.55 28.06 7.59
CA LEU A 134 -34.88 26.67 7.95
C LEU A 134 -34.28 26.37 9.34
N LEU A 135 -35.14 26.51 10.36
CA LEU A 135 -35.20 25.61 11.51
C LEU A 135 -33.98 25.61 12.45
N SER A 136 -33.91 26.62 13.33
CA SER A 136 -32.95 26.73 14.43
C SER A 136 -33.65 27.35 15.64
N GLY A 137 -33.27 26.98 16.86
CA GLY A 137 -33.80 27.61 18.08
C GLY A 137 -33.45 29.11 18.13
N ASP A 138 -34.40 29.97 18.47
CA ASP A 138 -34.16 31.41 18.61
C ASP A 138 -33.65 31.72 20.02
N THR A 139 -32.43 32.24 20.11
CA THR A 139 -31.82 32.71 21.37
C THR A 139 -31.68 34.23 21.45
N SER A 140 -32.13 34.96 20.43
CA SER A 140 -31.95 36.41 20.32
C SER A 140 -32.66 37.21 21.41
N SER A 141 -33.73 36.64 21.98
CA SER A 141 -34.53 37.24 23.04
C SER A 141 -34.21 36.71 24.43
N ALA A 142 -33.23 35.81 24.56
CA ALA A 142 -32.92 35.15 25.82
C ALA A 142 -32.32 36.14 26.83
N VAL A 143 -32.94 36.23 28.00
CA VAL A 143 -32.43 37.01 29.13
C VAL A 143 -31.52 36.14 29.98
N THR A 144 -30.29 36.60 30.21
CA THR A 144 -29.39 36.00 31.20
C THR A 144 -29.48 36.75 32.52
N ARG A 145 -29.47 36.02 33.64
CA ARG A 145 -29.34 36.62 34.98
C ARG A 145 -28.04 36.18 35.62
N GLU A 146 -27.34 37.15 36.22
CA GLU A 146 -26.16 36.83 37.04
C GLU A 146 -26.62 36.18 38.34
N VAL A 147 -26.01 35.04 38.67
CA VAL A 147 -26.19 34.34 39.94
C VAL A 147 -24.81 34.25 40.59
N GLU A 148 -24.71 34.65 41.85
CA GLU A 148 -23.44 34.55 42.59
C GLU A 148 -23.07 33.08 42.82
N SER A 149 -21.77 32.77 42.68
CA SER A 149 -21.23 31.43 42.84
C SER A 149 -19.89 31.49 43.56
N ASN A 150 -19.67 30.54 44.47
CA ASN A 150 -18.39 30.28 45.11
C ASN A 150 -17.63 29.12 44.43
N LEU A 151 -18.30 28.36 43.55
CA LEU A 151 -17.72 27.22 42.83
C LEU A 151 -17.16 27.61 41.47
N PHE A 152 -17.85 28.50 40.76
CA PHE A 152 -17.50 28.91 39.41
C PHE A 152 -17.33 30.42 39.32
N THR A 153 -16.35 30.85 38.53
CA THR A 153 -16.17 32.26 38.20
C THR A 153 -17.27 32.74 37.25
N ARG A 154 -17.49 34.05 37.21
CA ARG A 154 -18.45 34.66 36.26
C ARG A 154 -18.12 34.34 34.81
N GLU A 155 -16.83 34.29 34.48
CA GLU A 155 -16.36 33.97 33.12
C GLU A 155 -16.66 32.51 32.75
N GLU A 156 -16.48 31.58 33.69
CA GLU A 156 -16.83 30.16 33.46
C GLU A 156 -18.33 29.96 33.26
N ILE A 157 -19.16 30.60 34.10
CA ILE A 157 -20.62 30.56 33.94
C ILE A 157 -21.03 31.17 32.60
N ALA A 158 -20.46 32.32 32.22
CA ALA A 158 -20.77 32.97 30.96
C ALA A 158 -20.37 32.10 29.75
N SER A 159 -19.18 31.48 29.79
CA SER A 159 -18.71 30.58 28.74
C SER A 159 -19.59 29.33 28.62
N ALA A 160 -19.97 28.70 29.73
CA ALA A 160 -20.89 27.57 29.72
C ALA A 160 -22.27 27.96 29.18
N THR A 161 -22.76 29.15 29.54
CA THR A 161 -24.04 29.69 29.04
C THR A 161 -24.00 29.90 27.53
N GLU A 162 -22.91 30.45 27.00
CA GLU A 162 -22.72 30.61 25.55
C GLU A 162 -22.75 29.27 24.81
N VAL A 163 -22.08 28.25 25.35
CA VAL A 163 -22.09 26.89 24.77
C VAL A 163 -23.51 26.30 24.78
N ALA A 164 -24.26 26.45 25.87
CA ALA A 164 -25.64 25.98 25.96
C ALA A 164 -26.57 26.72 24.99
N MET A 165 -26.42 28.04 24.85
CA MET A 165 -27.20 28.83 23.88
C MET A 165 -26.90 28.45 22.44
N ASN A 166 -25.62 28.19 22.12
CA ASN A 166 -25.22 27.72 20.80
C ASN A 166 -25.82 26.33 20.49
N TYR A 167 -25.78 25.41 21.47
CA TYR A 167 -26.40 24.10 21.35
C TYR A 167 -27.92 24.19 21.20
N PHE A 168 -28.59 25.04 22.00
CA PHE A 168 -30.03 25.27 21.87
C PHE A 168 -30.38 25.79 20.47
N SER A 169 -29.59 26.73 19.96
CA SER A 169 -29.81 27.28 18.63
C SER A 169 -29.69 26.22 17.53
N SER A 170 -28.79 25.23 17.67
CA SER A 170 -28.63 24.18 16.67
C SER A 170 -29.62 23.03 16.81
N GLU A 171 -29.98 22.63 18.03
CA GLU A 171 -30.73 21.38 18.26
C GLU A 171 -32.20 21.60 18.66
N PHE A 172 -32.61 22.79 19.10
CA PHE A 172 -33.96 23.06 19.59
C PHE A 172 -34.77 23.82 18.53
N GLU A 173 -34.99 23.16 17.39
CA GLU A 173 -35.84 23.66 16.31
C GLU A 173 -37.22 24.11 16.83
N GLY A 174 -37.78 25.19 16.28
CA GLY A 174 -39.12 25.68 16.64
C GLY A 174 -39.25 26.18 18.09
N CYS A 175 -38.13 26.28 18.82
CA CYS A 175 -38.11 26.73 20.20
C CYS A 175 -37.51 28.13 20.31
N THR A 176 -38.04 28.96 21.21
CA THR A 176 -37.52 30.30 21.52
C THR A 176 -37.08 30.35 22.97
N LEU A 177 -35.79 30.54 23.20
CA LEU A 177 -35.21 30.66 24.53
C LEU A 177 -35.59 32.01 25.16
N ILE A 178 -36.21 31.96 26.33
CA ILE A 178 -36.70 33.14 27.07
C ILE A 178 -35.68 33.56 28.11
N GLU A 179 -35.14 32.61 28.86
CA GLU A 179 -34.15 32.86 29.90
C GLU A 179 -33.21 31.68 30.06
N ILE A 180 -31.97 31.95 30.45
CA ILE A 180 -31.00 30.93 30.87
C ILE A 180 -30.09 31.50 31.95
N TYR A 181 -29.81 30.71 32.99
CA TYR A 181 -28.99 31.13 34.11
C TYR A 181 -28.38 29.97 34.88
N TYR A 182 -27.36 30.29 35.69
CA TYR A 182 -26.73 29.32 36.57
C TYR A 182 -27.65 28.87 37.71
N ALA A 183 -27.83 27.55 37.85
CA ALA A 183 -28.75 26.96 38.83
C ALA A 183 -28.35 27.26 40.29
N GLY A 184 -27.07 27.52 40.53
CA GLY A 184 -26.50 27.76 41.86
C GLY A 184 -25.58 26.63 42.32
N ASP A 185 -24.77 26.95 43.33
CA ASP A 185 -23.72 26.08 43.85
C ASP A 185 -24.27 24.76 44.39
N GLU A 186 -25.39 24.81 45.13
CA GLU A 186 -25.98 23.62 45.77
C GLU A 186 -26.41 22.57 44.74
N ILE A 187 -27.08 23.01 43.66
CA ILE A 187 -27.55 22.13 42.59
C ILE A 187 -26.35 21.54 41.83
N SER A 188 -25.36 22.38 41.49
CA SER A 188 -24.17 21.92 40.76
C SER A 188 -23.32 20.95 41.58
N ALA A 189 -23.17 21.20 42.89
CA ALA A 189 -22.46 20.32 43.80
C ALA A 189 -23.19 18.99 44.02
N PHE A 190 -24.52 18.98 44.05
CA PHE A 190 -25.32 17.77 44.14
C PHE A 190 -25.13 16.89 42.89
N GLU A 191 -25.18 17.50 41.70
CA GLU A 191 -25.03 16.76 40.44
C GLU A 191 -23.60 16.25 40.23
N THR A 192 -22.60 17.02 40.68
CA THR A 192 -21.18 16.59 40.70
C THR A 192 -20.93 15.42 41.67
N GLN A 193 -21.77 15.18 42.67
CA GLN A 193 -21.64 13.97 43.50
C GLN A 193 -22.20 12.72 42.82
N SER A 194 -23.20 12.92 41.96
CA SER A 194 -23.86 11.84 41.21
C SER A 194 -23.07 11.46 39.94
N HIS A 195 -22.33 12.41 39.37
CA HIS A 195 -21.53 12.23 38.17
C HIS A 195 -20.05 12.36 38.53
N GLU A 196 -19.18 11.44 38.13
CA GLU A 196 -17.74 11.40 38.48
C GLU A 196 -16.91 12.58 37.89
N CYS A 197 -17.57 13.64 37.42
CA CYS A 197 -17.01 14.81 36.77
C CYS A 197 -17.64 16.11 37.31
N GLU A 198 -16.83 17.17 37.36
CA GLU A 198 -17.29 18.50 37.76
C GLU A 198 -18.38 19.00 36.81
N THR A 199 -19.55 19.28 37.38
CA THR A 199 -20.76 19.59 36.63
C THR A 199 -21.27 20.96 37.01
N LEU A 200 -21.42 21.85 36.02
CA LEU A 200 -22.07 23.14 36.14
C LEU A 200 -23.49 23.02 35.58
N VAL A 201 -24.50 23.34 36.38
CA VAL A 201 -25.90 23.22 35.95
C VAL A 201 -26.45 24.59 35.56
N LEU A 202 -26.98 24.68 34.35
CA LEU A 202 -27.77 25.83 33.92
C LEU A 202 -29.26 25.46 33.92
N VAL A 203 -30.11 26.46 34.09
CA VAL A 203 -31.55 26.34 34.02
C VAL A 203 -32.07 27.32 32.99
N SER A 204 -32.97 26.86 32.12
CA SER A 204 -33.62 27.71 31.14
C SER A 204 -35.13 27.59 31.15
N THR A 205 -35.74 28.59 30.52
CA THR A 205 -37.15 28.58 30.13
C THR A 205 -37.23 28.90 28.63
N PHE A 206 -38.04 28.15 27.89
CA PHE A 206 -38.24 28.37 26.45
C PHE A 206 -39.68 28.04 26.04
N ASP A 207 -40.14 28.69 24.97
CA ASP A 207 -41.42 28.40 24.32
C ASP A 207 -41.21 27.50 23.10
N VAL A 208 -42.17 26.64 22.84
CA VAL A 208 -42.24 25.78 21.64
C VAL A 208 -43.37 26.28 20.77
N ASP A 209 -43.09 26.52 19.49
CA ASP A 209 -44.10 26.96 18.54
C ASP A 209 -45.07 25.84 18.14
N SER A 210 -45.96 26.14 17.20
CA SER A 210 -46.97 25.21 16.72
C SER A 210 -46.43 23.95 16.02
N SER A 211 -45.12 23.90 15.69
CA SER A 211 -44.48 22.73 15.07
C SER A 211 -44.20 21.61 16.08
N GLY A 212 -44.07 21.93 17.38
CA GLY A 212 -43.58 20.97 18.39
C GLY A 212 -42.07 20.74 18.31
N GLY A 213 -41.34 21.64 17.66
CA GLY A 213 -39.93 21.51 17.35
C GLY A 213 -39.65 20.37 16.37
N ASP A 214 -38.75 19.45 16.73
CA ASP A 214 -38.46 18.23 15.96
C ASP A 214 -39.50 17.12 16.16
N GLY A 215 -40.58 17.39 16.92
CA GLY A 215 -41.60 16.44 17.33
C GLY A 215 -41.38 15.84 18.73
N SER A 216 -40.32 16.22 19.44
CA SER A 216 -40.02 15.77 20.80
C SER A 216 -40.74 16.59 21.88
N PHE A 217 -41.30 17.76 21.53
CA PHE A 217 -41.99 18.65 22.47
C PHE A 217 -43.47 18.82 22.14
N ASN A 218 -44.25 19.17 23.16
CA ASN A 218 -45.64 19.56 22.96
C ASN A 218 -45.67 20.93 22.27
N SER A 219 -46.44 21.06 21.20
CA SER A 219 -46.64 22.33 20.50
C SER A 219 -47.32 23.36 21.40
N ASP A 220 -47.07 24.64 21.12
CA ASP A 220 -47.69 25.79 21.81
C ASP A 220 -47.53 25.73 23.35
N SER A 221 -46.38 25.27 23.84
CA SER A 221 -46.12 25.01 25.25
C SER A 221 -44.85 25.71 25.74
N THR A 222 -44.84 26.10 27.01
CA THR A 222 -43.65 26.65 27.68
C THR A 222 -42.98 25.59 28.56
N TYR A 223 -41.68 25.41 28.38
CA TYR A 223 -40.84 24.53 29.16
C TYR A 223 -40.00 25.37 30.10
N ALA A 224 -40.28 25.29 31.41
CA ALA A 224 -39.60 26.06 32.44
C ALA A 224 -38.85 25.13 33.41
N ASN A 225 -37.73 25.59 33.95
CA ASN A 225 -36.82 24.79 34.77
C ASN A 225 -36.14 23.64 34.00
N TRP A 226 -35.93 23.83 32.70
CA TRP A 226 -35.17 22.88 31.89
C TRP A 226 -33.69 22.95 32.27
N LYS A 227 -33.10 21.82 32.67
CA LYS A 227 -31.72 21.77 33.14
C LYS A 227 -30.76 21.44 32.00
N TRP A 228 -29.59 22.05 32.05
CA TRP A 228 -28.45 21.74 31.20
C TRP A 228 -27.28 21.33 32.07
N PHE A 229 -26.73 20.15 31.84
CA PHE A 229 -25.57 19.64 32.54
C PHE A 229 -24.34 19.93 31.73
N MET A 230 -23.54 20.88 32.21
CA MET A 230 -22.31 21.29 31.55
C MET A 230 -21.14 20.58 32.22
N THR A 231 -20.30 19.95 31.41
CA THR A 231 -19.03 19.39 31.87
C THR A 231 -17.90 20.04 31.08
N ARG A 232 -16.71 20.08 31.66
CA ARG A 232 -15.52 20.59 30.99
C ARG A 232 -14.45 19.53 30.87
N ASP A 233 -13.75 19.56 29.75
CA ASP A 233 -12.59 18.71 29.54
C ASP A 233 -11.36 19.21 30.35
N PRO A 234 -10.27 18.43 30.41
CA PRO A 234 -9.04 18.87 31.09
C PRO A 234 -8.40 20.13 30.50
N SER A 235 -8.80 20.55 29.28
CA SER A 235 -8.33 21.77 28.64
C SER A 235 -9.14 23.01 29.06
N GLY A 236 -10.25 22.82 29.78
CA GLY A 236 -11.14 23.86 30.29
C GLY A 236 -12.28 24.22 29.34
N SER A 237 -12.49 23.47 28.26
CA SER A 237 -13.57 23.72 27.29
C SER A 237 -14.89 23.10 27.78
N TRP A 238 -15.95 23.90 27.83
CA TRP A 238 -17.29 23.46 28.21
C TRP A 238 -18.00 22.71 27.09
N THR A 239 -18.76 21.69 27.47
CA THR A 239 -19.65 20.91 26.58
C THR A 239 -20.94 20.57 27.30
N VAL A 240 -22.06 20.53 26.56
CA VAL A 240 -23.33 20.00 27.07
C VAL A 240 -23.19 18.48 27.18
N TYR A 241 -23.28 17.96 28.40
CA TYR A 241 -23.23 16.52 28.69
C TYR A 241 -24.63 15.89 28.57
N ASP A 242 -25.62 16.53 29.16
CA ASP A 242 -27.03 16.09 29.15
C ASP A 242 -27.96 17.30 29.37
N TYR A 243 -29.26 17.11 29.17
CA TYR A 243 -30.28 18.13 29.42
C TYR A 243 -31.68 17.52 29.64
N GLY A 244 -32.54 18.22 30.39
CA GLY A 244 -33.94 17.84 30.53
C GLY A 244 -34.54 18.09 31.92
N TYR A 245 -35.61 17.36 32.21
CA TYR A 245 -36.24 17.33 33.54
C TYR A 245 -35.75 16.10 34.31
N CYS A 246 -35.00 16.35 35.37
CA CYS A 246 -34.34 15.37 36.22
C CYS A 246 -34.75 15.64 37.66
#